data_AF-A0A7J4PRR9-F1
#
_entry.id   AF-A0A7J4PRR9-F1
#
_cell.length_a   1.000
_cell.length_b   1.000
_cell.length_c   1.000
_cell.angle_alpha   90.00
_cell.angle_beta   90.00
_cell.angle_gamma   90.00
#
_symmetry.space_group_name_H-M   'P 1'
#
loop_
_entity.id
_entity.type
_entity.pdbx_description
1 polymer ?
#
loop_
_entity_poly.entity_id
_entity_poly.type
_entity_poly.pdbx_seq_one_letter_code
_entity_poly.pdbx_strand_id
1 'polypeptide(L)'
;MHLGHLDIRDTTSNPAPLGLMGFGMTTVLLNMHNAGWFGLGSMILAMGIFYGGIAQIIAGIMEWKKGNTFGTTAFTSYGLFWFSLVFLLLMPKYGWWDGPEN
;
A
#
# COMPACT_ATOMS: atom_id res chain seq x y z
N MET A 1 17.07 46.74 3.87
CA MET A 1 16.92 45.60 4.81
C MET A 1 16.92 44.33 3.99
N HIS A 2 18.03 43.58 3.99
CA HIS A 2 18.16 42.33 3.23
C HIS A 2 17.74 41.20 4.17
N LEU A 3 16.54 40.66 3.99
CA LEU A 3 16.10 39.49 4.74
C LEU A 3 16.96 38.31 4.28
N GLY A 4 17.83 37.82 5.16
CA GLY A 4 18.61 36.61 4.90
C GLY A 4 17.69 35.44 4.56
N HIS A 5 18.14 34.58 3.65
CA HIS A 5 17.42 33.37 3.26
C HIS A 5 17.19 32.47 4.49
N LEU A 6 15.94 32.36 4.93
CA LEU A 6 15.52 31.42 5.97
C LEU A 6 15.28 30.06 5.31
N ASP A 7 16.14 29.10 5.61
CA ASP A 7 16.06 27.74 5.07
C ASP A 7 15.33 26.84 6.08
N ILE A 8 14.09 26.45 5.76
CA ILE A 8 13.28 25.57 6.63
C ILE A 8 13.68 24.12 6.34
N ARG A 9 14.41 23.51 7.27
CA ARG A 9 14.86 22.11 7.15
C ARG A 9 13.77 21.13 7.62
N ASP A 10 13.36 20.22 6.75
CA ASP A 10 12.54 19.06 7.13
C ASP A 10 13.39 18.05 7.91
N THR A 11 12.97 17.71 9.13
CA THR A 11 13.63 16.73 10.01
C THR A 11 12.79 15.46 10.21
N THR A 12 11.70 15.29 9.45
CA THR A 12 10.84 14.12 9.53
C THR A 12 11.49 12.86 8.94
N SER A 13 11.17 11.68 9.47
CA SER A 13 11.69 10.40 9.00
C SER A 13 11.27 10.07 7.56
N ASN A 14 12.08 9.30 6.84
CA ASN A 14 11.77 8.81 5.49
C ASN A 14 10.70 7.69 5.52
N PRO A 15 9.52 7.86 4.93
CA PRO A 15 8.47 6.84 4.92
C PRO A 15 8.64 5.79 3.81
N ALA A 16 9.53 5.98 2.82
CA ALA A 16 9.71 5.03 1.72
C ALA A 16 9.95 3.58 2.15
N PRO A 17 10.77 3.29 3.18
CA PRO A 17 10.95 1.92 3.65
C PRO A 17 9.65 1.26 4.13
N LEU A 18 8.75 2.02 4.78
CA LEU A 18 7.44 1.51 5.19
C LEU A 18 6.60 1.14 3.98
N GLY A 19 6.53 2.03 2.98
CA GLY A 19 5.79 1.78 1.74
C GLY A 19 6.31 0.56 0.98
N LEU A 20 7.63 0.41 0.86
CA LEU A 20 8.28 -0.71 0.17
C LEU A 20 8.09 -2.03 0.91
N MET A 21 8.19 -2.06 2.24
CA MET A 21 7.99 -3.28 3.00
C MET A 21 6.52 -3.71 3.00
N GLY A 22 5.58 -2.76 3.08
CA GLY A 22 4.15 -3.01 2.91
C GLY A 22 3.84 -3.68 1.58
N PHE A 23 4.37 -3.12 0.49
CA PHE A 23 4.23 -3.65 -0.86
C PHE A 23 4.89 -5.03 -1.01
N GLY A 24 6.19 -5.10 -0.70
CA GLY A 24 7.03 -6.26 -0.98
C GLY A 24 6.58 -7.50 -0.22
N MET A 25 6.33 -7.37 1.10
CA MET A 25 5.89 -8.49 1.93
C MET A 25 4.55 -9.05 1.45
N THR A 26 3.57 -8.17 1.20
CA THR A 26 2.24 -8.59 0.75
C THR A 26 2.30 -9.22 -0.64
N THR A 27 3.14 -8.69 -1.54
CA THR A 27 3.37 -9.24 -2.88
C THR A 27 4.00 -10.63 -2.84
N VAL A 28 5.02 -10.83 -2.00
CA VAL A 28 5.66 -12.14 -1.84
C VAL A 28 4.64 -13.17 -1.38
N LEU A 29 3.84 -12.85 -0.35
CA LEU A 29 2.84 -13.78 0.17
C LEU A 29 1.76 -14.13 -0.86
N LEU A 30 1.25 -13.14 -1.60
CA LEU A 30 0.29 -13.39 -2.69
C LEU A 30 0.90 -14.27 -3.78
N ASN A 31 2.16 -14.04 -4.16
CA ASN A 31 2.79 -14.82 -5.21
C ASN A 31 3.21 -16.22 -4.76
N MET A 32 3.51 -16.45 -3.47
CA MET A 32 3.66 -17.81 -2.94
C MET A 32 2.34 -18.59 -3.04
N HIS A 33 1.20 -17.93 -2.81
CA HIS A 33 -0.11 -18.52 -3.08
C HIS A 33 -0.30 -18.81 -4.58
N ASN A 34 -0.02 -17.84 -5.46
CA ASN A 34 -0.13 -18.03 -6.92
C ASN A 34 0.80 -19.14 -7.45
N ALA A 35 1.95 -19.34 -6.80
CA ALA A 35 2.90 -20.43 -7.10
C ALA A 35 2.45 -21.79 -6.54
N GLY A 36 1.29 -21.88 -5.88
CA GLY A 36 0.71 -23.11 -5.36
C GLY A 36 1.31 -23.60 -4.04
N TRP A 37 2.08 -22.78 -3.31
CA TRP A 37 2.72 -23.23 -2.07
C TRP A 37 1.72 -23.35 -0.91
N PHE A 38 0.68 -22.51 -0.89
CA PHE A 38 -0.43 -22.58 0.06
C PHE A 38 -1.69 -21.92 -0.53
N GLY A 39 -2.86 -22.21 0.06
CA GLY A 39 -4.14 -21.65 -0.39
C GLY A 39 -4.35 -20.17 -0.03
N LEU A 40 -5.29 -19.50 -0.70
CA LEU A 40 -5.62 -18.10 -0.42
C LEU A 40 -6.28 -18.01 0.96
N GLY A 41 -5.52 -17.58 1.96
CA GLY A 41 -5.95 -17.55 3.36
C GLY A 41 -6.14 -16.15 3.93
N SER A 42 -6.61 -16.10 5.18
CA SER A 42 -6.76 -14.88 5.98
C SER A 42 -5.48 -14.07 6.11
N MET A 43 -4.30 -14.71 6.07
CA MET A 43 -3.01 -14.04 6.11
C MET A 43 -2.83 -13.04 4.95
N ILE A 44 -3.07 -13.46 3.70
CA ILE A 44 -2.91 -12.57 2.53
C ILE A 44 -3.93 -11.43 2.59
N LEU A 45 -5.17 -11.75 2.97
CA LEU A 45 -6.24 -10.75 3.09
C LEU A 45 -5.90 -9.69 4.17
N ALA A 46 -5.44 -10.14 5.34
CA ALA A 46 -5.03 -9.24 6.43
C ALA A 46 -3.84 -8.37 6.02
N MET A 47 -2.84 -8.96 5.34
CA MET A 47 -1.69 -8.22 4.83
C MET A 47 -2.07 -7.21 3.76
N GLY A 48 -2.99 -7.55 2.86
CA GLY A 48 -3.55 -6.64 1.86
C GLY A 48 -4.32 -5.47 2.49
N ILE A 49 -5.03 -5.68 3.60
CA ILE A 49 -5.70 -4.58 4.31
C ILE A 49 -4.68 -3.73 5.06
N PHE A 50 -3.92 -4.32 5.97
CA PHE A 50 -3.20 -3.52 6.96
C PHE A 50 -1.84 -3.03 6.47
N TYR A 51 -1.09 -3.87 5.73
CA TYR A 51 0.30 -3.57 5.40
C TYR A 51 0.48 -3.10 3.97
N GLY A 52 0.06 -3.93 3.00
CA GLY A 52 -0.04 -3.54 1.60
C GLY A 52 -1.05 -2.41 1.40
N GLY A 53 -2.10 -2.31 2.23
CA GLY A 53 -3.12 -1.26 2.15
C GLY A 53 -2.82 -0.03 3.02
N ILE A 54 -3.31 -0.04 4.26
CA ILE A 54 -3.29 1.12 5.18
C ILE A 54 -1.89 1.70 5.35
N ALA A 55 -0.92 0.88 5.76
CA ALA A 55 0.44 1.37 6.03
C ALA A 55 1.10 1.96 4.77
N GLN A 56 0.86 1.36 3.60
CA GLN A 56 1.39 1.84 2.33
C GLN A 56 0.71 3.16 1.88
N ILE A 57 -0.60 3.30 2.06
CA ILE A 57 -1.31 4.57 1.81
C ILE A 57 -0.78 5.68 2.72
N ILE A 58 -0.58 5.38 4.01
CA ILE A 58 -0.02 6.33 4.97
C ILE A 58 1.40 6.74 4.55
N ALA A 59 2.24 5.80 4.11
CA ALA A 59 3.57 6.10 3.60
C ALA A 59 3.51 7.05 2.37
N GLY A 60 2.55 6.82 1.45
CA GLY A 60 2.31 7.72 0.32
C GLY A 60 1.90 9.14 0.74
N ILE A 61 1.01 9.28 1.72
CA ILE A 61 0.62 10.59 2.26
C ILE A 61 1.80 11.30 2.93
N MET A 62 2.69 10.55 3.59
CA MET A 62 3.91 11.10 4.21
C MET A 62 4.93 11.58 3.16
N GLU A 63 5.04 10.90 2.01
CA GLU A 63 5.89 11.34 0.88
C GLU A 63 5.44 12.67 0.27
N TRP A 64 4.13 12.96 0.29
CA TRP A 64 3.61 14.24 -0.23
C TRP A 64 4.18 15.41 0.57
N LYS A 65 4.26 15.27 1.89
CA LYS A 65 4.87 16.28 2.78
C LYS A 65 6.37 16.47 2.55
N LYS A 66 7.03 15.50 1.92
CA LYS A 66 8.45 15.54 1.56
C LYS A 66 8.72 16.05 0.15
N GLY A 67 7.67 16.43 -0.60
CA GLY A 67 7.80 16.83 -2.00
C GLY A 67 8.16 15.68 -2.93
N ASN A 68 8.04 14.42 -2.49
CA ASN A 68 8.33 13.25 -3.30
C ASN A 68 7.07 12.79 -4.05
N THR A 69 6.84 13.38 -5.22
CA THR A 69 5.68 13.05 -6.07
C THR A 69 5.66 11.59 -6.49
N PHE A 70 6.83 11.00 -6.77
CA PHE A 70 6.92 9.59 -7.14
C PHE A 70 6.45 8.69 -6.00
N GLY A 71 7.02 8.86 -4.79
CA GLY A 71 6.66 8.06 -3.61
C GLY A 71 5.19 8.24 -3.24
N THR A 72 4.69 9.48 -3.28
CA THR A 72 3.27 9.80 -3.05
C THR A 72 2.37 9.01 -3.97
N THR A 73 2.66 9.07 -5.28
CA THR A 73 1.83 8.45 -6.31
C THR A 73 1.92 6.93 -6.23
N ALA A 74 3.14 6.39 -6.15
CA ALA A 74 3.38 4.95 -6.14
C ALA A 74 2.79 4.29 -4.89
N PHE A 75 3.14 4.75 -3.68
CA PHE A 75 2.69 4.08 -2.46
C PHE A 75 1.18 4.21 -2.25
N THR A 76 0.59 5.38 -2.52
CA THR A 76 -0.87 5.54 -2.41
C THR A 76 -1.61 4.66 -3.42
N SER A 77 -1.15 4.62 -4.68
CA SER A 77 -1.81 3.83 -5.74
C SER A 77 -1.72 2.33 -5.48
N TYR A 78 -0.54 1.82 -5.12
CA TYR A 78 -0.39 0.41 -4.79
C TYR A 78 -1.10 0.02 -3.49
N GLY A 79 -1.23 0.95 -2.54
CA GLY A 79 -2.04 0.70 -1.35
C GLY A 79 -3.53 0.59 -1.64
N LEU A 80 -4.04 1.44 -2.52
CA LEU A 80 -5.42 1.34 -3.02
C LEU A 80 -5.63 0.10 -3.90
N PHE A 81 -4.61 -0.35 -4.64
CA PHE A 81 -4.65 -1.63 -5.34
C PHE A 81 -4.89 -2.79 -4.37
N TRP A 82 -4.16 -2.85 -3.24
CA TRP A 82 -4.34 -3.92 -2.26
C TRP A 82 -5.73 -3.93 -1.64
N PHE A 83 -6.28 -2.76 -1.31
CA PHE A 83 -7.67 -2.63 -0.89
C PHE A 83 -8.65 -3.11 -1.94
N SER A 84 -8.46 -2.69 -3.19
CA SER A 84 -9.33 -3.09 -4.29
C SER A 84 -9.31 -4.60 -4.50
N LEU A 85 -8.12 -5.22 -4.43
CA LEU A 85 -7.96 -6.66 -4.53
C LEU A 85 -8.67 -7.39 -3.39
N VAL A 86 -8.46 -6.98 -2.14
CA VAL A 86 -9.15 -7.61 -0.99
C VAL A 86 -10.66 -7.44 -1.10
N PHE A 87 -11.13 -6.27 -1.50
CA PHE A 87 -12.55 -6.01 -1.70
C PHE A 87 -13.14 -6.92 -2.78
N LEU A 88 -12.49 -7.04 -3.95
CA LEU A 88 -12.86 -7.97 -5.02
C LEU A 88 -12.96 -9.43 -4.56
N LEU A 89 -12.06 -9.87 -3.68
CA LEU A 89 -12.05 -11.23 -3.16
C LEU A 89 -13.11 -11.51 -2.07
N LEU A 90 -13.54 -10.47 -1.34
CA LEU A 90 -14.46 -10.60 -0.22
C LEU A 90 -15.93 -10.38 -0.61
N MET A 91 -16.20 -9.41 -1.49
CA MET A 91 -17.57 -9.00 -1.79
C MET A 91 -18.48 -10.09 -2.38
N PRO A 92 -17.99 -11.01 -3.24
CA PRO A 92 -18.81 -12.13 -3.70
C PRO A 92 -19.23 -13.06 -2.56
N LYS A 93 -18.38 -13.21 -1.53
CA LYS A 93 -18.65 -14.07 -0.37
C LYS A 93 -19.75 -13.50 0.54
N TYR A 94 -19.97 -12.20 0.47
CA TYR A 94 -21.04 -11.50 1.19
C TYR A 94 -22.28 -11.26 0.32
N GLY A 95 -22.29 -11.73 -0.93
CA GLY A 95 -23.42 -11.59 -1.85
C GLY A 95 -23.63 -10.16 -2.38
N TRP A 96 -22.59 -9.32 -2.38
CA TRP A 96 -22.70 -7.93 -2.86
C TRP A 96 -22.61 -7.82 -4.39
N TRP A 97 -21.88 -8.73 -5.04
CA TRP A 97 -21.81 -8.87 -6.50
C TRP A 97 -21.41 -10.30 -6.88
N ASP A 98 -21.52 -10.62 -8.17
CA ASP A 98 -20.96 -11.85 -8.70
C ASP A 98 -19.43 -11.78 -8.73
N GLY A 99 -18.78 -12.90 -8.43
CA GLY A 99 -17.35 -13.04 -8.63
C GLY A 99 -17.01 -12.98 -10.13
N PRO A 100 -15.73 -12.76 -10.50
CA PRO A 100 -15.31 -12.86 -11.89
C PRO A 100 -15.80 -14.18 -12.50
N GLU A 101 -16.51 -14.10 -13.61
CA GLU A 101 -16.86 -15.27 -14.43
C GLU A 101 -15.56 -15.83 -15.01
N ASN A 102 -15.29 -17.12 -14.78
CA ASN A 102 -14.14 -17.82 -15.38
C ASN A 102 -14.55 -18.47 -16.70
#